data_AF-A0A2G8RDY4-F1
#
_entry.id   AF-A0A2G8RDY4-F1
#
_cell.length_a   1.000
_cell.length_b   1.000
_cell.length_c   1.000
_cell.angle_alpha   90.00
_cell.angle_beta   90.00
_cell.angle_gamma   90.00
#
_symmetry.space_group_name_H-M   'P 1'
#
loop_
_entity.id
_entity.type
_entity.pdbx_description
1 polymer ?
#
loop_
_entity_poly.entity_id
_entity_poly.type
_entity_poly.pdbx_seq_one_letter_code
_entity_poly.pdbx_strand_id
1 'polypeptide(L)'
;MRIFVALCRKHDIKPYRYPRQRRTTVMVRVHQPSFESTVGEDFRALHRELTDYFGDMVEHLIADVMNADGNDETLEQRKLPR
;
A
#
# COMPACT_ATOMS: atom_id res chain seq x y z
N MET A 1 3.00 4.13 -0.99
CA MET A 1 3.80 5.38 -0.85
C MET A 1 3.37 6.50 -1.79
N ARG A 2 3.04 6.26 -3.07
CA ARG A 2 2.68 7.34 -4.01
C ARG A 2 1.41 8.08 -3.59
N ILE A 3 0.37 7.35 -3.18
CA ILE A 3 -0.89 7.94 -2.71
C ILE A 3 -0.71 8.78 -1.44
N PHE A 4 0.08 8.29 -0.47
CA PHE A 4 0.43 9.05 0.74
C PHE A 4 1.10 10.39 0.41
N VAL A 5 2.09 10.38 -0.49
CA VAL A 5 2.79 11.61 -0.92
C VAL A 5 1.85 12.56 -1.66
N ALA A 6 0.94 12.04 -2.49
CA ALA A 6 -0.06 12.85 -3.19
C ALA A 6 -1.04 13.52 -2.22
N LEU A 7 -1.52 12.78 -1.21
CA LEU A 7 -2.38 13.31 -0.16
C LEU A 7 -1.69 14.39 0.67
N CYS A 8 -0.44 14.17 1.08
CA CYS A 8 0.32 15.21 1.77
C CYS A 8 0.37 16.50 0.94
N ARG A 9 0.67 16.40 -0.36
CA ARG A 9 0.74 17.56 -1.26
C ARG A 9 -0.61 18.23 -1.48
N LYS A 10 -1.71 17.47 -1.52
CA LYS A 10 -3.08 18.00 -1.61
C LYS A 10 -3.44 18.86 -0.39
N HIS A 11 -2.90 18.50 0.77
CA HIS A 11 -3.08 19.21 2.04
C HIS A 11 -1.96 20.21 2.34
N ASP A 12 -1.23 20.67 1.32
CA ASP A 12 -0.10 21.62 1.43
C ASP A 12 1.06 21.18 2.36
N ILE A 13 1.12 19.89 2.70
CA ILE A 13 2.18 19.30 3.51
C ILE A 13 3.29 18.84 2.58
N LYS A 14 4.53 19.24 2.88
CA LYS A 14 5.72 18.89 2.10
C LYS A 14 6.38 17.63 2.68
N PRO A 15 6.17 16.44 2.08
CA PRO A 15 6.86 15.24 2.51
C PRO A 15 8.34 15.30 2.12
N TYR A 16 9.19 14.73 2.96
CA TYR A 16 10.62 14.63 2.72
C TYR A 16 11.17 13.28 3.16
N ARG A 17 12.44 13.02 2.85
CA ARG A 17 13.19 11.85 3.32
C ARG A 17 14.56 12.29 3.79
N TYR A 18 15.06 11.66 4.83
CA TYR A 18 16.46 11.79 5.21
C TYR A 18 17.37 11.05 4.22
N PRO A 19 18.63 11.48 4.07
CA PRO A 19 19.63 10.68 3.36
C PRO A 19 19.68 9.25 3.89
N ARG A 20 19.79 8.26 3.00
CA ARG A 20 19.84 6.82 3.33
C ARG A 20 18.55 6.23 3.94
N GLN A 21 17.45 6.99 4.00
CA GLN A 21 16.14 6.47 4.39
C GLN A 21 15.59 5.51 3.32
N ARG A 22 14.97 4.40 3.74
CA ARG A 22 14.37 3.43 2.81
C ARG A 22 13.33 4.12 1.90
N ARG A 23 13.25 3.69 0.63
CA ARG A 23 12.27 4.23 -0.35
C ARG A 23 10.81 4.11 0.12
N THR A 24 10.54 3.13 0.98
CA THR A 24 9.25 2.83 1.60
C THR A 24 8.95 3.67 2.84
N THR A 25 9.80 4.62 3.22
CA THR A 25 9.53 5.49 4.37
C THR A 25 9.50 6.93 3.91
N VAL A 26 8.59 7.75 4.46
CA VAL A 26 8.43 9.18 4.19
C VAL A 26 8.25 9.90 5.51
N MET A 27 8.82 11.10 5.64
CA MET A 27 8.66 11.97 6.80
C MET A 27 7.77 13.17 6.45
N VAL A 28 7.02 13.64 7.44
CA VAL A 28 6.25 14.89 7.39
C VAL A 28 6.50 15.67 8.68
N ARG A 29 6.46 17.00 8.60
CA ARG A 29 6.59 17.89 9.77
C ARG A 29 5.26 18.57 10.00
N VAL A 30 4.51 18.11 11.00
CA VAL A 30 3.10 18.47 11.24
C VAL A 30 2.77 18.33 12.73
N HIS A 31 1.66 18.92 13.17
CA HIS A 31 1.07 18.59 14.47
C HIS A 31 0.32 17.25 14.36
N GLN A 32 0.84 16.22 15.03
CA GLN A 32 0.41 14.83 14.82
C GLN A 32 -1.11 14.60 14.97
N PRO A 33 -1.80 15.07 16.04
CA PRO A 33 -3.25 14.88 16.17
C PRO A 33 -4.05 15.46 14.99
N SER A 34 -3.67 16.66 14.54
CA SER A 34 -4.35 17.34 13.43
C SER A 34 -4.10 16.66 12.08
N PHE A 35 -2.91 16.10 11.90
CA PHE A 35 -2.58 15.32 10.71
C PHE A 35 -3.35 13.99 10.67
N GLU A 36 -3.46 13.30 11.81
CA GLU A 36 -4.15 12.02 11.89
C GLU A 36 -5.65 12.14 11.63
N SER A 37 -6.27 13.24 12.06
CA SER A 37 -7.69 13.56 11.83
C SER A 37 -7.97 14.16 10.44
N THR A 38 -6.96 14.28 9.58
CA THR A 38 -7.11 14.81 8.21
C THR A 38 -6.48 13.85 7.21
N VAL A 39 -5.19 14.06 6.88
CA VAL A 39 -4.44 13.26 5.92
C VAL A 39 -4.38 11.79 6.30
N GLY A 40 -4.25 11.49 7.59
CA GLY A 40 -4.22 10.11 8.09
C GLY A 40 -5.52 9.37 7.80
N GLU A 41 -6.66 10.02 8.06
CA GLU A 41 -7.99 9.46 7.81
C GLU A 41 -8.26 9.28 6.31
N ASP A 42 -8.00 10.31 5.50
CA ASP A 42 -8.09 10.25 4.04
C ASP A 42 -7.24 9.10 3.47
N PHE A 43 -6.01 8.96 3.95
CA PHE A 43 -5.10 7.91 3.50
C PHE A 43 -5.64 6.53 3.84
N ARG A 44 -6.13 6.30 5.06
CA ARG A 44 -6.68 4.99 5.46
C ARG A 44 -7.91 4.63 4.62
N ALA A 45 -8.81 5.58 4.41
CA ALA A 45 -10.02 5.36 3.61
C ALA A 45 -9.67 5.01 2.16
N LEU A 46 -8.84 5.83 1.50
CA LEU A 46 -8.44 5.60 0.12
C LEU A 46 -7.56 4.37 -0.07
N HIS A 47 -6.67 4.09 0.89
CA HIS A 47 -5.82 2.91 0.83
C HIS A 47 -6.63 1.63 0.93
N ARG A 48 -7.65 1.59 1.80
CA ARG A 48 -8.57 0.46 1.92
C ARG A 48 -9.30 0.23 0.61
N GLU A 49 -10.01 1.25 0.12
CA GLU A 49 -10.79 1.17 -1.13
C GLU A 49 -9.94 0.70 -2.32
N LEU A 50 -8.73 1.24 -2.43
CA LEU A 50 -7.81 0.88 -3.51
C LEU A 50 -7.30 -0.56 -3.37
N THR A 51 -7.01 -1.00 -2.15
CA THR A 51 -6.58 -2.39 -1.90
C THR A 51 -7.71 -3.36 -2.23
N ASP A 52 -8.93 -3.04 -1.83
CA ASP A 52 -10.12 -3.87 -2.08
C ASP A 52 -10.38 -3.96 -3.59
N TYR A 53 -10.42 -2.83 -4.29
CA TYR A 53 -10.60 -2.79 -5.75
C TYR A 53 -9.52 -3.58 -6.51
N PHE A 54 -8.26 -3.46 -6.10
CA PHE A 54 -7.19 -4.25 -6.71
C PHE A 54 -7.29 -5.73 -6.36
N GLY A 55 -7.71 -6.08 -5.14
CA GLY A 55 -7.95 -7.46 -4.72
C GLY A 55 -9.00 -8.12 -5.62
N ASP A 56 -10.16 -7.49 -5.75
CA ASP A 56 -11.26 -8.01 -6.57
C ASP A 56 -10.87 -8.15 -8.04
N MET A 57 -10.14 -7.17 -8.58
CA MET A 57 -9.68 -7.22 -9.97
C MET A 57 -8.64 -8.32 -10.18
N VAL A 58 -7.73 -8.54 -9.22
CA VAL A 58 -6.72 -9.59 -9.28
C VAL A 58 -7.38 -10.97 -9.21
N GLU A 59 -8.34 -11.15 -8.30
CA GLU A 59 -9.08 -12.41 -8.17
C GLU A 59 -9.82 -12.74 -9.47
N HIS A 60 -10.53 -11.77 -10.04
CA HIS A 60 -11.21 -11.91 -11.31
C HIS A 60 -10.24 -12.25 -12.46
N LEU A 61 -9.07 -11.61 -12.53
CA LEU A 61 -8.06 -11.91 -13.55
C LEU A 61 -7.53 -13.35 -13.45
N ILE A 62 -7.24 -13.82 -12.23
CA ILE A 62 -6.72 -15.17 -12.00
C ILE A 62 -7.76 -16.22 -12.38
N ALA A 63 -8.98 -16.08 -11.85
CA ALA A 63 -10.06 -17.04 -12.06
C ALA A 63 -10.53 -17.08 -13.52
N ASP A 64 -10.83 -15.90 -14.10
CA ASP A 64 -11.59 -15.83 -15.35
C ASP A 64 -10.71 -15.71 -16.60
N VAL A 65 -9.49 -15.17 -16.48
CA VAL A 65 -8.59 -14.98 -17.63
C VAL A 65 -7.46 -16.01 -17.67
N MET A 66 -6.90 -16.39 -16.52
CA MET A 66 -5.81 -17.37 -16.49
C MET A 66 -6.29 -18.82 -16.38
N ASN A 67 -7.58 -19.04 -16.06
CA ASN A 67 -8.20 -20.36 -15.90
C ASN A 67 -7.39 -21.26 -14.92
N ALA A 68 -6.82 -20.62 -13.89
CA ALA A 68 -5.94 -21.20 -12.88
C ALA A 68 -6.43 -20.78 -11.48
N ASP A 69 -6.07 -21.54 -10.45
CA ASP A 69 -6.23 -21.09 -9.07
C ASP A 69 -4.97 -20.37 -8.58
N GLY A 70 -5.15 -19.28 -7.84
CA GLY A 70 -4.07 -18.53 -7.19
C GLY A 70 -3.75 -19.07 -5.79
N ASN A 71 -4.05 -20.34 -5.52
CA ASN A 71 -4.05 -20.87 -4.16
C ASN A 71 -2.63 -21.28 -3.71
N ASP A 72 -1.94 -20.31 -3.12
CA ASP A 72 -0.59 -20.51 -2.60
C ASP A 72 -0.50 -21.48 -1.40
N GLU A 73 -1.63 -21.86 -0.77
CA GLU A 73 -1.63 -22.85 0.33
C GLU A 73 -1.28 -24.27 -0.14
N THR A 74 -1.44 -24.55 -1.43
CA THR A 74 -1.17 -25.87 -2.03
C THR A 74 0.27 -26.04 -2.51
N LEU A 75 1.10 -25.01 -2.39
CA LEU A 75 2.46 -25.01 -2.92
C LEU A 75 3.37 -26.03 -2.20
N GLU A 76 4.06 -26.87 -2.98
CA GLU A 76 5.04 -27.80 -2.44
C GLU A 76 6.23 -27.07 -1.81
N GLN A 77 6.47 -27.30 -0.52
CA GLN A 77 7.67 -26.81 0.15
C GLN A 77 8.87 -27.72 -0.13
N ARG A 78 9.65 -27.40 -1.18
CA ARG A 78 10.93 -28.09 -1.43
C ARG A 78 11.97 -27.73 -0.35
N LYS A 79 12.44 -28.72 0.40
CA LYS A 79 13.57 -28.57 1.31
C LYS A 79 14.88 -28.55 0.52
N LEU A 80 15.70 -27.52 0.71
CA LEU A 80 17.05 -27.47 0.15
C LEU A 80 17.95 -28.52 0.84
N PRO A 81 18.84 -29.21 0.10
CA PRO A 81 19.79 -30.13 0.69
C PRO A 81 20.75 -29.38 1.64
N ARG A 82 21.05 -30.01 2.77
CA ARG A 82 21.97 -29.48 3.80
C ARG A 82 23.41 -29.47 3.33
#